data_AF-A0A284QQY9-F1
#
_entry.id   AF-A0A284QQY9-F1
#
_cell.length_a   1.000
_cell.length_b   1.000
_cell.length_c   1.000
_cell.angle_alpha   90.00
_cell.angle_beta   90.00
_cell.angle_gamma   90.00
#
_symmetry.space_group_name_H-M   'P 1'
#
loop_
_entity.id
_entity.type
_entity.pdbx_description
1 polymer ?
#
loop_
_entity_poly.entity_id
_entity_poly.type
_entity_poly.pdbx_seq_one_letter_code
_entity_poly.pdbx_strand_id
1 'polypeptide(L)'
;MAQNEQSSSLREIATTIATSTNPGTAANTVALAVVLWYVLPDMFSLPSNSATTRLENTIKEVVDKYNQNKSILADTSLEDDLNKLELAVLELKEKQIQGVNIAWTNLPSRVSHEKYIWTTARMHRRDVETVKSRLELAIIRAKKGPLQAALETRVHREDRATAPGIGASVV
;
A
#
# COMPACT_ATOMS: atom_id res chain seq x y z
N MET A 1 33.78 26.86 -33.38
CA MET A 1 32.99 26.65 -34.61
C MET A 1 32.47 25.21 -34.60
N ALA A 2 31.28 24.94 -34.06
CA ALA A 2 30.72 23.57 -33.98
C ALA A 2 29.18 23.52 -34.02
N GLN A 3 28.49 24.66 -33.95
CA GLN A 3 27.02 24.73 -34.00
C GLN A 3 26.44 24.67 -35.43
N ASN A 4 27.27 24.85 -36.47
CA ASN A 4 26.81 24.94 -37.86
C ASN A 4 26.71 23.57 -38.57
N GLU A 5 27.40 22.54 -38.08
CA GLU A 5 27.40 21.20 -38.70
C GLU A 5 26.23 20.32 -38.21
N GLN A 6 25.74 20.58 -37.00
CA GLN A 6 24.59 19.86 -36.44
C GLN A 6 23.28 20.30 -37.10
N SER A 7 23.13 21.58 -37.45
CA SER A 7 21.95 22.11 -38.13
C SER A 7 21.89 21.68 -39.59
N SER A 8 23.03 21.54 -40.27
CA SER A 8 23.09 21.07 -41.66
C SER A 8 22.72 19.60 -41.78
N SER A 9 23.22 18.73 -40.89
CA SER A 9 22.89 17.30 -40.90
C SER A 9 21.42 17.02 -40.59
N LEU A 10 20.84 17.70 -39.60
CA LEU A 10 19.40 17.59 -39.31
C LEU A 10 18.54 18.11 -40.46
N ARG A 11 18.98 19.18 -41.13
CA ARG A 11 18.27 19.72 -42.30
C ARG A 11 18.34 18.77 -43.48
N GLU A 12 19.50 18.16 -43.75
CA GLU A 12 19.68 17.16 -44.81
C GLU A 12 18.86 15.89 -44.56
N ILE A 13 18.84 15.40 -43.32
CA ILE A 13 17.99 14.26 -42.91
C ILE A 13 16.52 14.63 -43.05
N ALA A 14 16.10 15.82 -42.61
CA ALA A 14 14.73 16.30 -42.77
C ALA A 14 14.32 16.46 -44.24
N THR A 15 15.19 16.97 -45.11
CA THR A 15 14.92 17.04 -46.55
C THR A 15 14.87 15.66 -47.20
N THR A 16 15.76 14.74 -46.82
CA THR A 16 15.78 13.37 -47.38
C THR A 16 14.54 12.59 -47.00
N ILE A 17 14.07 12.74 -45.75
CA ILE A 17 12.80 12.13 -45.28
C ILE A 17 11.61 12.77 -45.99
N ALA A 18 11.60 14.10 -46.15
CA ALA A 18 10.53 14.83 -46.83
C ALA A 18 10.43 14.51 -48.34
N THR A 19 11.55 14.20 -49.01
CA THR A 19 11.55 13.81 -50.42
C THR A 19 11.28 12.32 -50.65
N SER A 20 11.45 11.47 -49.64
CA SER A 20 11.31 10.00 -49.77
C SER A 20 9.94 9.47 -49.34
N THR A 21 9.13 10.24 -48.62
CA THR A 21 7.84 9.76 -48.09
C THR A 21 6.68 10.54 -48.69
N ASN A 22 5.67 9.81 -49.18
CA ASN A 22 4.45 10.40 -49.72
C ASN A 22 3.78 11.25 -48.61
N PRO A 23 3.20 12.43 -48.89
CA PRO A 23 2.67 13.33 -47.85
C PRO A 23 1.65 12.66 -46.91
N GLY A 24 0.89 11.68 -47.43
CA GLY A 24 -0.05 10.88 -46.65
C GLY A 24 0.62 9.97 -45.61
N THR A 25 1.82 9.45 -45.89
CA THR A 25 2.58 8.61 -44.95
C THR A 25 3.23 9.45 -43.86
N ALA A 26 3.82 10.60 -44.22
CA ALA A 26 4.40 11.53 -43.25
C ALA A 26 3.33 12.08 -42.28
N ALA A 27 2.15 12.44 -42.79
CA ALA A 27 1.02 12.86 -41.97
C ALA A 27 0.57 11.75 -41.00
N ASN A 28 0.48 10.50 -41.47
CA ASN A 28 0.15 9.36 -40.61
C ASN A 28 1.22 9.10 -39.55
N THR A 29 2.51 9.21 -39.87
CA THR A 29 3.59 9.02 -38.89
C THR A 29 3.57 10.09 -37.82
N VAL A 30 3.33 11.36 -38.18
CA VAL A 30 3.20 12.45 -37.19
C VAL A 30 1.94 12.26 -36.33
N ALA A 31 0.81 11.88 -36.94
CA ALA A 31 -0.42 11.57 -36.19
C ALA A 31 -0.22 10.40 -35.23
N LEU A 32 0.46 9.33 -35.65
CA LEU A 32 0.83 8.22 -34.79
C LEU A 32 1.76 8.67 -33.66
N ALA A 33 2.77 9.49 -33.94
CA ALA A 33 3.67 10.01 -32.92
C ALA A 33 2.92 10.87 -31.88
N VAL A 34 1.96 11.70 -32.31
CA VAL A 34 1.13 12.52 -31.42
C VAL A 34 0.20 11.64 -30.58
N VAL A 35 -0.49 10.66 -31.19
CA VAL A 35 -1.36 9.72 -30.47
C VAL A 35 -0.55 8.88 -29.49
N LEU A 36 0.61 8.38 -29.91
CA LEU A 36 1.53 7.60 -29.08
C LEU A 36 2.02 8.47 -27.90
N TRP A 37 2.38 9.74 -28.15
CA TRP A 37 2.76 10.69 -27.10
C TRP A 37 1.63 11.00 -26.10
N TYR A 38 0.37 11.00 -26.54
CA TYR A 38 -0.79 11.20 -25.66
C TYR A 38 -1.17 9.94 -24.88
N VAL A 39 -0.98 8.75 -25.46
CA VAL A 39 -1.42 7.47 -24.86
C VAL A 39 -0.35 6.85 -23.95
N LEU A 40 0.95 7.03 -24.24
CA LEU A 40 2.02 6.52 -23.38
C LEU A 40 1.99 7.05 -21.94
N PRO A 41 1.76 8.36 -21.69
CA PRO A 41 1.58 8.90 -20.36
C PRO A 41 0.55 8.13 -19.53
N ASP A 42 -0.60 7.80 -20.12
CA ASP A 42 -1.69 7.11 -19.41
C ASP A 42 -1.41 5.61 -19.21
N MET A 43 -0.75 4.94 -20.17
CA MET A 43 -0.34 3.53 -20.01
C MET A 43 0.81 3.33 -19.01
N PHE A 44 1.76 4.27 -18.96
CA PHE A 44 2.92 4.22 -18.06
C PHE A 44 2.71 4.95 -16.74
N SER A 45 1.59 5.66 -16.59
CA SER A 45 1.05 6.04 -15.28
C SER A 45 0.47 4.79 -14.63
N LEU A 46 1.36 3.87 -14.25
CA LEU A 46 0.98 2.75 -13.42
C LEU A 46 0.27 3.29 -12.17
N PRO A 47 -0.68 2.52 -11.62
CA PRO A 47 -1.53 2.95 -10.52
C PRO A 47 -0.80 2.95 -9.16
N SER A 48 0.50 3.29 -9.12
CA SER A 48 1.33 3.48 -7.91
C SER A 48 0.61 4.30 -6.85
N ASN A 49 0.00 5.41 -7.28
CA ASN A 49 -0.69 6.32 -6.37
C ASN A 49 -1.91 5.65 -5.70
N SER A 50 -2.58 4.72 -6.38
CA SER A 50 -3.70 3.99 -5.79
C SER A 50 -3.24 2.86 -4.86
N ALA A 51 -2.08 2.26 -5.13
CA ALA A 51 -1.53 1.20 -4.29
C ALA A 51 -1.01 1.77 -2.96
N THR A 52 -0.29 2.90 -3.00
CA THR A 52 0.23 3.57 -1.80
C THR A 52 -0.88 4.16 -0.95
N THR A 53 -1.87 4.83 -1.55
CA THR A 53 -3.04 5.34 -0.80
C THR A 53 -3.88 4.23 -0.19
N ARG A 54 -4.08 3.11 -0.89
CA ARG A 54 -4.77 1.95 -0.33
C ARG A 54 -4.00 1.33 0.83
N LEU A 55 -2.67 1.27 0.73
CA LEU A 55 -1.79 0.80 1.80
C LEU A 55 -1.90 1.72 3.03
N GLU A 56 -1.81 3.04 2.83
CA GLU A 56 -1.98 4.06 3.88
C GLU A 56 -3.32 3.92 4.61
N ASN A 57 -4.42 3.79 3.87
CA ASN A 57 -5.75 3.61 4.45
C ASN A 57 -5.88 2.31 5.24
N THR A 58 -5.25 1.23 4.76
CA THR A 58 -5.28 -0.06 5.46
C THR A 58 -4.49 0.01 6.76
N ILE A 59 -3.34 0.68 6.78
CA ILE A 59 -2.54 0.87 8.00
C ILE A 59 -3.32 1.71 9.01
N LYS A 60 -3.93 2.83 8.59
CA LYS A 60 -4.79 3.64 9.45
C LYS A 60 -5.91 2.82 10.09
N GLU A 61 -6.59 1.98 9.32
CA GLU A 61 -7.63 1.08 9.86
C GLU A 61 -7.07 0.15 10.96
N VAL A 62 -5.88 -0.42 10.76
CA VAL A 62 -5.25 -1.32 11.74
C VAL A 62 -4.79 -0.56 12.98
N VAL A 63 -4.22 0.63 12.82
CA VAL A 63 -3.80 1.51 13.91
C VAL A 63 -5.01 1.98 14.73
N ASP A 64 -6.11 2.37 14.07
CA ASP A 64 -7.35 2.73 14.76
C ASP A 64 -7.91 1.56 15.56
N LYS A 65 -7.92 0.35 14.99
CA LYS A 65 -8.32 -0.87 15.72
C LYS A 65 -7.42 -1.16 16.91
N TYR A 66 -6.11 -0.97 16.77
CA TYR A 66 -5.16 -1.12 17.88
C TYR A 66 -5.46 -0.12 18.98
N ASN A 67 -5.56 1.18 18.65
CA ASN A 67 -5.84 2.26 19.59
C ASN A 67 -7.16 2.04 20.36
N GLN A 68 -8.21 1.59 19.66
CA GLN A 68 -9.50 1.26 20.30
C GLN A 68 -9.40 0.12 21.31
N ASN A 69 -8.49 -0.83 21.12
CA ASN A 69 -8.33 -2.00 21.99
C ASN A 69 -7.06 -1.91 22.84
N LYS A 70 -6.33 -0.79 22.82
CA LYS A 70 -5.02 -0.62 23.48
C LYS A 70 -5.09 -0.86 24.98
N SER A 71 -6.20 -0.48 25.63
CA SER A 71 -6.40 -0.73 27.07
C SER A 71 -6.53 -2.21 27.43
N ILE A 72 -6.87 -3.06 26.47
CA ILE A 72 -7.07 -4.51 26.66
C ILE A 72 -5.88 -5.30 26.08
N LEU A 73 -5.07 -4.67 25.24
CA LEU A 73 -3.88 -5.23 24.61
C LEU A 73 -2.64 -4.84 25.44
N ALA A 74 -2.00 -5.81 26.07
CA ALA A 74 -0.74 -5.59 26.82
C ALA A 74 0.53 -5.70 25.94
N ASP A 75 0.36 -5.93 24.63
CA ASP A 75 1.44 -6.36 23.75
C ASP A 75 2.10 -5.17 23.04
N THR A 76 3.22 -4.70 23.59
CA THR A 76 4.00 -3.58 23.03
C THR A 76 4.65 -3.92 21.69
N SER A 77 4.79 -5.22 21.36
CA SER A 77 5.38 -5.67 20.10
C SER A 77 4.53 -5.28 18.87
N LEU A 78 3.21 -5.20 19.03
CA LEU A 78 2.30 -4.76 17.97
C LEU A 78 2.44 -3.26 17.69
N GLU A 79 2.71 -2.46 18.71
CA GLU A 79 2.95 -1.01 18.57
C GLU A 79 4.22 -0.75 17.76
N ASP A 80 5.31 -1.46 18.07
CA ASP A 80 6.57 -1.37 17.34
C ASP A 80 6.42 -1.78 15.87
N ASP A 81 5.69 -2.87 15.61
CA ASP A 81 5.45 -3.36 14.24
C ASP A 81 4.58 -2.36 13.43
N LEU A 82 3.58 -1.72 14.07
CA LEU A 82 2.78 -0.67 13.44
C LEU A 82 3.59 0.59 13.14
N ASN A 83 4.42 1.04 14.09
CA ASN A 83 5.28 2.21 13.92
C ASN A 83 6.29 2.01 12.78
N LYS A 84 6.90 0.82 12.68
CA LYS A 84 7.79 0.46 11.57
C LYS A 84 7.06 0.52 10.22
N LEU A 85 5.81 0.05 10.20
CA LEU A 85 5.00 -0.01 9.00
C LEU A 85 4.54 1.39 8.54
N GLU A 86 4.16 2.26 9.48
CA GLU A 86 3.88 3.67 9.19
C GLU A 86 5.12 4.39 8.63
N LEU A 87 6.28 4.20 9.26
CA LEU A 87 7.54 4.77 8.78
C LEU A 87 7.86 4.30 7.35
N ALA A 88 7.75 3.00 7.08
CA ALA A 88 8.02 2.43 5.76
C ALA A 88 7.10 2.99 4.67
N VAL A 89 5.83 3.29 5.00
CA VAL A 89 4.90 3.91 4.05
C VAL A 89 5.21 5.39 3.83
N LEU A 90 5.64 6.11 4.86
CA LEU A 90 6.11 7.48 4.70
C LEU A 90 7.35 7.54 3.79
N GLU A 91 8.33 6.65 3.99
CA GLU A 91 9.50 6.52 3.12
C GLU A 91 9.11 6.17 1.68
N LEU A 92 8.13 5.28 1.50
CA LEU A 92 7.65 4.90 0.18
C LEU A 92 6.99 6.09 -0.54
N LYS A 93 6.21 6.89 0.19
CA LYS A 93 5.57 8.11 -0.32
C LYS A 93 6.59 9.18 -0.66
N GLU A 94 7.62 9.34 0.16
CA GLU A 94 8.74 10.23 -0.12
C GLU A 94 9.42 9.83 -1.45
N LYS A 95 9.77 8.55 -1.62
CA LYS A 95 10.35 8.04 -2.88
C LYS A 95 9.42 8.21 -4.06
N GLN A 96 8.11 8.07 -3.87
CA GLN A 96 7.12 8.32 -4.91
C GLN A 96 7.16 9.79 -5.38
N ILE A 97 7.19 10.75 -4.44
CA ILE A 97 7.28 12.19 -4.75
C ILE A 97 8.61 12.52 -5.44
N GLN A 98 9.73 11.97 -4.97
CA GLN A 98 11.03 12.13 -5.61
C GLN A 98 11.03 11.60 -7.06
N GLY A 99 10.30 10.52 -7.32
CA GLY A 99 10.13 9.92 -8.64
C GLY A 99 9.35 10.76 -9.65
N VAL A 100 8.41 11.58 -9.18
CA VAL A 100 7.65 12.51 -10.03
C VAL A 100 8.57 13.55 -10.68
N ASN A 101 9.72 13.83 -10.06
CA ASN A 101 10.71 14.79 -10.55
C ASN A 101 11.64 14.21 -11.63
N ILE A 102 11.48 12.92 -11.99
CA ILE A 102 12.25 12.30 -13.08
C ILE A 102 11.72 12.84 -14.42
N ALA A 103 12.57 13.54 -15.15
CA ALA A 103 12.22 14.14 -16.43
C ALA A 103 11.66 13.08 -17.41
N TRP A 104 10.61 13.45 -18.14
CA TRP A 104 9.95 12.62 -19.17
C TRP A 104 10.90 12.12 -20.27
N THR A 105 12.08 12.74 -20.40
CA THR A 105 13.13 12.36 -21.34
C THR A 105 13.83 11.04 -20.97
N ASN A 106 13.70 10.54 -19.73
CA ASN A 106 14.32 9.29 -19.29
C ASN A 106 13.29 8.23 -18.86
N LEU A 107 12.46 7.81 -19.82
CA LEU A 107 11.43 6.77 -19.67
C LEU A 107 11.92 5.48 -18.98
N PRO A 108 13.08 4.88 -19.31
CA PRO A 108 13.53 3.65 -18.65
C PRO A 108 13.75 3.81 -17.15
N SER A 109 14.31 4.94 -16.72
CA SER A 109 14.52 5.25 -15.31
C SER A 109 13.20 5.41 -14.54
N ARG A 110 12.20 6.02 -15.17
CA ARG A 110 10.85 6.18 -14.60
C ARG A 110 10.13 4.85 -14.44
N VAL A 111 10.17 3.98 -15.46
CA VAL A 111 9.57 2.63 -15.39
C VAL A 111 10.23 1.78 -14.29
N SER A 112 11.56 1.89 -14.13
CA SER A 112 12.30 1.17 -13.09
C SER A 112 11.92 1.66 -11.69
N HIS A 113 11.80 2.98 -11.50
CA HIS A 113 11.39 3.61 -10.24
C HIS A 113 9.97 3.22 -9.85
N GLU A 114 9.06 3.25 -10.80
CA GLU A 114 7.67 2.88 -10.63
C GLU A 114 7.50 1.39 -10.27
N LYS A 115 8.27 0.51 -10.94
CA LYS A 115 8.34 -0.92 -10.61
C LYS A 115 8.83 -1.12 -9.18
N TYR A 116 9.88 -0.41 -8.77
CA TYR A 116 10.39 -0.46 -7.41
C TYR A 116 9.30 -0.08 -6.39
N ILE A 117 8.64 1.07 -6.57
CA ILE A 117 7.55 1.52 -5.68
C ILE A 117 6.46 0.46 -5.58
N TRP A 118 6.02 -0.09 -6.72
CA TRP A 118 4.96 -1.08 -6.74
C TRP A 118 5.35 -2.37 -6.02
N THR A 119 6.56 -2.87 -6.23
CA THR A 119 7.06 -4.07 -5.55
C THR A 119 7.17 -3.88 -4.04
N THR A 120 7.67 -2.73 -3.60
CA THR A 120 7.81 -2.37 -2.18
C THR A 120 6.44 -2.18 -1.53
N ALA A 121 5.50 -1.48 -2.19
CA ALA A 121 4.12 -1.35 -1.73
C ALA A 121 3.45 -2.72 -1.52
N ARG A 122 3.68 -3.65 -2.44
CA ARG A 122 3.13 -5.00 -2.37
C ARG A 122 3.76 -5.85 -1.27
N MET A 123 5.04 -5.63 -0.97
CA MET A 123 5.71 -6.24 0.17
C MET A 123 5.08 -5.77 1.48
N HIS A 124 5.03 -4.46 1.71
CA HIS A 124 4.45 -3.89 2.93
C HIS A 124 2.97 -4.25 3.12
N ARG A 125 2.22 -4.43 2.04
CA ARG A 125 0.84 -4.93 2.14
C ARG A 125 0.74 -6.29 2.86
N ARG A 126 1.69 -7.20 2.61
CA ARG A 126 1.71 -8.51 3.30
C ARG A 126 2.05 -8.35 4.77
N ASP A 127 2.94 -7.43 5.10
CA ASP A 127 3.30 -7.11 6.49
C ASP A 127 2.07 -6.56 7.23
N VAL A 128 1.28 -5.68 6.60
CA VAL A 128 0.02 -5.16 7.15
C VAL A 128 -0.98 -6.28 7.41
N GLU A 129 -1.17 -7.18 6.46
CA GLU A 129 -2.10 -8.32 6.60
C GLU A 129 -1.65 -9.24 7.75
N THR A 130 -0.35 -9.43 7.90
CA THR A 130 0.24 -10.21 9.01
C THR A 130 -0.02 -9.53 10.35
N VAL A 131 0.29 -8.23 10.47
CA VAL A 131 0.05 -7.44 11.70
C VAL A 131 -1.44 -7.39 12.03
N LYS A 132 -2.31 -7.20 11.03
CA LYS A 132 -3.76 -7.21 11.18
C LYS A 132 -4.25 -8.55 11.76
N SER A 133 -3.79 -9.67 11.22
CA SER A 133 -4.19 -11.00 11.71
C SER A 133 -3.73 -11.24 13.16
N ARG A 134 -2.52 -10.78 13.51
CA ARG A 134 -1.98 -10.85 14.89
C ARG A 134 -2.80 -9.98 15.84
N LEU A 135 -3.15 -8.76 15.43
CA LEU A 135 -3.99 -7.83 16.19
C LEU A 135 -5.38 -8.43 16.45
N GLU A 136 -6.04 -8.94 15.42
CA GLU A 136 -7.36 -9.57 15.55
C GLU A 136 -7.31 -10.79 16.49
N LEU A 137 -6.28 -11.62 16.38
CA LEU A 137 -6.07 -12.75 17.28
C LEU A 137 -5.83 -12.30 18.73
N ALA A 138 -5.04 -11.25 18.94
CA ALA A 138 -4.76 -10.68 20.25
C ALA A 138 -6.04 -10.12 20.90
N ILE A 139 -6.87 -9.41 20.14
CA ILE A 139 -8.18 -8.90 20.59
C ILE A 139 -9.09 -10.06 20.99
N ILE A 140 -9.17 -11.12 20.17
CA ILE A 140 -9.98 -12.30 20.48
C ILE A 140 -9.51 -12.96 21.78
N ARG A 141 -8.20 -13.17 21.93
CA ARG A 141 -7.63 -13.77 23.16
C ARG A 141 -7.89 -12.92 24.39
N ALA A 142 -7.70 -11.61 24.26
CA ALA A 142 -7.92 -10.65 25.35
C ALA A 142 -9.39 -10.61 25.80
N LYS A 143 -10.34 -10.74 24.87
CA LYS A 143 -11.78 -10.82 25.19
C LYS A 143 -12.22 -12.19 25.67
N LYS A 144 -11.55 -13.26 25.22
CA LYS A 144 -11.89 -14.64 25.60
C LYS A 144 -11.67 -14.89 27.10
N GLY A 145 -10.58 -14.39 27.68
CA GLY A 145 -10.26 -14.60 29.09
C GLY A 145 -11.38 -14.14 30.05
N PRO A 146 -11.82 -12.87 29.99
CA PRO A 146 -12.91 -12.36 30.81
C PRO A 146 -14.24 -13.09 30.59
N LEU A 147 -14.57 -13.45 29.34
CA LEU A 147 -15.78 -14.19 29.03
C LEU A 147 -15.77 -15.61 29.62
N GLN A 148 -14.62 -16.29 29.54
CA GLN A 148 -14.44 -17.62 30.12
C GLN A 148 -14.51 -17.57 31.66
N ALA A 149 -13.85 -16.60 32.28
CA ALA A 149 -13.91 -16.38 33.73
C ALA A 149 -15.35 -16.06 34.22
N ALA A 150 -16.10 -15.25 33.46
CA ALA A 150 -17.50 -14.94 33.74
C ALA A 150 -18.43 -16.17 33.62
N LEU A 151 -18.13 -17.07 32.69
CA LEU A 151 -18.87 -18.32 32.52
C LEU A 151 -18.62 -19.27 33.70
N GLU A 152 -17.36 -19.44 34.09
CA GLU A 152 -16.94 -20.30 35.21
C GLU A 152 -17.50 -19.80 36.56
N THR A 153 -17.55 -18.48 36.78
CA THR A 153 -18.20 -17.91 37.97
C THR A 153 -19.71 -18.12 37.99
N ARG A 154 -20.38 -18.18 36.83
CA ARG A 154 -21.81 -18.48 36.74
C ARG A 154 -22.12 -19.93 37.12
N VAL A 155 -21.36 -20.88 36.59
CA VAL A 155 -21.51 -22.32 36.90
C VAL A 155 -21.35 -22.56 38.40
N HIS A 156 -20.32 -21.98 39.03
CA HIS A 156 -20.14 -22.11 40.48
C HIS A 156 -21.24 -21.45 41.32
N ARG A 157 -21.94 -20.44 40.79
CA ARG A 157 -23.06 -19.80 41.51
C ARG A 157 -24.34 -20.64 41.43
N GLU A 158 -24.58 -21.32 40.30
CA GLU A 158 -25.72 -22.23 40.12
C GLU A 158 -25.55 -23.52 40.92
N ASP A 159 -24.36 -24.12 40.95
CA ASP A 159 -24.08 -25.31 41.77
C ASP A 159 -24.27 -25.04 43.27
N ARG A 160 -23.89 -23.84 43.74
CA ARG A 160 -24.03 -23.46 45.15
C ARG A 160 -25.47 -23.13 45.55
N ALA A 161 -26.33 -22.74 44.61
CA ALA A 161 -27.76 -22.52 44.85
C ALA A 161 -28.56 -23.84 44.86
N THR A 162 -27.99 -24.93 44.35
CA THR A 162 -28.64 -26.25 44.25
C THR A 162 -28.21 -27.22 45.37
N ALA A 163 -27.29 -26.80 46.25
CA ALA A 163 -26.93 -27.58 47.43
C ALA A 163 -28.12 -27.65 48.41
N PRO A 164 -28.65 -28.85 48.72
CA PRO A 164 -29.75 -28.97 49.68
C PRO A 164 -29.24 -28.48 51.04
N GLY A 165 -29.93 -27.51 51.63
CA GLY A 165 -29.72 -27.12 53.01
C GLY A 165 -30.05 -28.31 53.91
N ILE A 166 -29.02 -29.06 54.34
CA ILE A 166 -29.13 -30.04 55.40
C ILE A 166 -29.28 -29.25 56.71
N GLY A 167 -30.48 -28.73 56.93
CA GLY A 167 -30.93 -28.22 58.21
C GLY A 167 -31.45 -29.38 59.04
N ALA A 168 -30.52 -30.16 59.61
CA ALA A 168 -30.84 -31.03 60.73
C ALA A 168 -31.01 -30.14 61.97
N SER A 169 -32.25 -29.94 62.41
CA SER A 169 -32.57 -29.43 63.73
C SER A 169 -33.63 -30.33 64.37
N VAL A 170 -33.16 -31.35 65.07
CA VAL A 170 -33.92 -32.08 66.09
C VAL A 170 -33.12 -31.93 67.37
N VAL A 171 -33.51 -30.98 68.22
CA VAL A 171 -33.57 -31.07 69.70
C VAL A 171 -34.65 -30.09 70.16
#